data_AF-A0A0J9SHF3-F1
#
_entry.id   AF-A0A0J9SHF3-F1
#
_cell.length_a   1.000
_cell.length_b   1.000
_cell.length_c   1.000
_cell.angle_alpha   90.00
_cell.angle_beta   90.00
_cell.angle_gamma   90.00
#
_symmetry.space_group_name_H-M   'P 1'
#
loop_
_entity.id
_entity.type
_entity.pdbx_description
1 polymer ?
#
loop_
_entity_poly.entity_id
_entity_poly.type
_entity_poly.pdbx_seq_one_letter_code
_entity_poly.pdbx_strand_id
1 'polypeptide(L)'
;MNYWIYREVLSENVSNNSGLVKEFFGSVTNLEDCEESVVKIDQDKYEKLKTLYDLYDDYFKFKSESLTNGSATCKNGTKCVDLYKKQVDYCKINYNDDFCAKLIDFKKEYEKHMENLTNCGNMPRYLPTIGIYSIGIMDTP
;
A
#
# COMPACT_ATOMS: atom_id res chain seq x y z
N MET A 1 5.93 -4.72 -10.44
CA MET A 1 5.48 -5.33 -11.71
C MET A 1 4.29 -6.27 -11.53
N ASN A 2 4.25 -7.12 -10.50
CA ASN A 2 3.19 -8.15 -10.32
C ASN A 2 1.75 -7.62 -10.22
N TYR A 3 1.53 -6.52 -9.50
CA TYR A 3 0.18 -5.97 -9.35
C TYR A 3 -0.38 -5.38 -10.66
N TRP A 4 0.45 -4.74 -11.50
CA TRP A 4 0.00 -4.21 -12.81
C TRP A 4 -0.43 -5.33 -13.74
N ILE A 5 0.36 -6.40 -13.83
CA ILE A 5 0.01 -7.56 -14.67
C ILE A 5 -1.27 -8.23 -14.16
N TYR A 6 -1.43 -8.35 -12.83
CA TYR A 6 -2.69 -8.86 -12.28
C TYR A 6 -3.88 -7.92 -12.57
N ARG A 7 -3.74 -6.61 -12.37
CA ARG A 7 -4.82 -5.63 -12.64
C ARG A 7 -5.27 -5.68 -14.10
N GLU A 8 -4.32 -5.72 -15.04
CA GLU A 8 -4.64 -5.60 -16.47
C GLU A 8 -5.06 -6.93 -17.11
N VAL A 9 -4.71 -8.09 -16.51
CA VAL A 9 -5.00 -9.42 -17.08
C VAL A 9 -6.06 -10.20 -16.27
N LEU A 10 -6.17 -9.99 -14.96
CA LEU A 10 -7.02 -10.79 -14.06
C LEU A 10 -8.25 -10.07 -13.50
N SER A 11 -8.34 -8.73 -13.60
CA SER A 11 -9.49 -7.98 -13.06
C SER A 11 -10.82 -8.23 -13.80
N GLU A 12 -10.78 -8.80 -15.01
CA GLU A 12 -12.00 -9.06 -15.78
C GLU A 12 -12.65 -10.42 -15.49
N ASN A 13 -11.94 -11.45 -15.02
CA ASN A 13 -12.50 -12.74 -14.58
C ASN A 13 -11.41 -13.65 -13.97
N VAL A 14 -11.16 -13.51 -12.66
CA VAL A 14 -10.12 -14.25 -11.90
C VAL A 14 -10.22 -15.78 -12.07
N SER A 15 -11.42 -16.33 -12.29
CA SER A 15 -11.63 -17.78 -12.46
C SER A 15 -11.27 -18.32 -13.86
N ASN A 16 -11.36 -17.49 -14.91
CA ASN A 16 -11.22 -17.94 -16.29
C ASN A 16 -9.86 -17.61 -16.91
N ASN A 17 -9.16 -16.62 -16.36
CA ASN A 17 -7.93 -16.09 -16.95
C ASN A 17 -6.64 -16.71 -16.37
N SER A 18 -6.74 -17.66 -15.44
CA SER A 18 -5.56 -18.34 -14.88
C SER A 18 -4.72 -19.06 -15.96
N GLY A 19 -5.37 -19.58 -17.01
CA GLY A 19 -4.70 -20.16 -18.18
C GLY A 19 -3.97 -19.12 -19.03
N LEU A 20 -4.62 -18.00 -19.35
CA LEU A 20 -4.02 -16.89 -20.12
C LEU A 20 -2.83 -16.25 -19.41
N VAL A 21 -2.92 -16.15 -18.08
CA VAL A 21 -1.83 -15.64 -17.26
C VAL A 21 -0.64 -16.58 -17.28
N LYS A 22 -0.85 -17.89 -17.10
CA LYS A 22 0.22 -18.88 -17.24
C LYS A 22 0.86 -18.83 -18.63
N GLU A 23 0.05 -18.74 -19.68
CA GLU A 23 0.56 -18.64 -21.06
C GLU A 23 1.38 -17.37 -21.29
N PHE A 24 0.92 -16.22 -20.76
CA PHE A 24 1.68 -14.97 -20.82
C PHE A 24 3.02 -15.08 -20.09
N PHE A 25 3.02 -15.54 -18.83
CA PHE A 25 4.26 -15.68 -18.06
C PHE A 25 5.22 -16.72 -18.64
N GLY A 26 4.70 -17.86 -19.13
CA GLY A 26 5.50 -18.88 -19.81
C GLY A 26 6.09 -18.41 -21.16
N SER A 27 5.50 -17.40 -21.79
CA SER A 27 6.00 -16.79 -23.04
C SER A 27 7.09 -15.72 -22.81
N VAL A 28 7.23 -15.20 -21.59
CA VAL A 28 8.20 -14.16 -21.26
C VAL A 28 9.44 -14.80 -20.64
N THR A 29 10.56 -14.70 -21.34
CA THR A 29 11.85 -15.22 -20.86
C THR A 29 12.31 -14.47 -19.61
N ASN A 30 12.73 -15.21 -18.57
CA ASN A 30 13.18 -14.74 -17.25
C ASN A 30 12.09 -14.43 -16.20
N LEU A 31 10.88 -15.00 -16.33
CA LEU A 31 9.82 -14.90 -15.31
C LEU A 31 9.52 -16.20 -14.57
N GLU A 32 10.38 -17.23 -14.63
CA GLU A 32 10.15 -18.52 -13.94
C GLU A 32 9.79 -18.35 -12.45
N ASP A 33 10.51 -17.49 -11.71
CA ASP A 33 10.20 -17.20 -10.30
C ASP A 33 8.85 -16.47 -10.11
N CYS A 34 8.42 -15.70 -11.11
CA CYS A 34 7.13 -15.03 -11.10
C CYS A 34 5.98 -15.97 -11.46
N GLU A 35 6.20 -16.96 -12.31
CA GLU A 35 5.18 -17.91 -12.76
C GLU A 35 4.62 -18.71 -11.57
N GLU A 36 5.49 -19.21 -10.68
CA GLU A 36 5.05 -19.94 -9.48
C GLU A 36 4.33 -19.04 -8.46
N SER A 37 4.71 -17.76 -8.40
CA SER A 37 4.18 -16.75 -7.49
C SER A 37 2.76 -16.33 -7.87
N VAL A 38 2.49 -16.18 -9.17
CA VAL A 38 1.20 -15.70 -9.70
C VAL A 38 0.10 -16.75 -9.53
N VAL A 39 0.44 -18.04 -9.66
CA VAL A 39 -0.51 -19.16 -9.49
C VAL A 39 -1.05 -19.28 -8.05
N LYS A 40 -0.39 -18.65 -7.07
CA LYS A 40 -0.71 -18.74 -5.63
C LYS A 40 -1.37 -17.46 -5.06
N ILE A 41 -1.71 -16.48 -5.90
CA ILE A 41 -2.41 -15.25 -5.47
C ILE A 41 -3.90 -15.54 -5.38
N ASP A 42 -4.35 -15.86 -4.17
CA ASP A 42 -5.77 -15.89 -3.82
C ASP A 42 -6.37 -14.47 -3.68
N GLN A 43 -7.69 -14.41 -3.48
CA GLN A 43 -8.43 -13.15 -3.39
C GLN A 43 -7.94 -12.25 -2.24
N ASP A 44 -7.62 -12.82 -1.07
CA ASP A 44 -7.15 -12.05 0.09
C ASP A 44 -5.79 -11.40 -0.20
N LYS A 45 -4.85 -12.17 -0.76
CA LYS A 45 -3.55 -11.65 -1.19
C LYS A 45 -3.70 -10.58 -2.27
N TYR A 46 -4.62 -10.78 -3.21
CA TYR A 46 -4.91 -9.79 -4.24
C TYR A 46 -5.40 -8.47 -3.64
N GLU A 47 -6.37 -8.52 -2.72
CA GLU A 47 -6.94 -7.32 -2.09
C GLU A 47 -5.89 -6.57 -1.26
N LYS A 48 -5.02 -7.29 -0.55
CA LYS A 48 -3.87 -6.71 0.17
C LYS A 48 -2.88 -6.05 -0.79
N LEU A 49 -2.51 -6.72 -1.87
CA LEU A 49 -1.62 -6.16 -2.90
C LEU A 49 -2.23 -4.92 -3.58
N LYS A 50 -3.52 -4.97 -3.88
CA LYS A 50 -4.28 -3.83 -4.42
C LYS A 50 -4.25 -2.64 -3.48
N THR A 51 -4.53 -2.90 -2.21
CA THR A 51 -4.51 -1.87 -1.17
C THR A 51 -3.13 -1.23 -1.06
N LEU A 52 -2.05 -2.02 -1.01
CA LEU A 52 -0.68 -1.48 -1.02
C LEU A 52 -0.39 -0.66 -2.28
N TYR A 53 -0.80 -1.16 -3.44
CA TYR A 53 -0.57 -0.44 -4.69
C TYR A 53 -1.28 0.92 -4.70
N ASP A 54 -2.57 0.94 -4.40
CA ASP A 54 -3.36 2.18 -4.41
C ASP A 54 -2.82 3.17 -3.37
N LEU A 55 -2.37 2.67 -2.21
CA LEU A 55 -1.70 3.47 -1.17
C LEU A 55 -0.45 4.18 -1.69
N TYR A 56 0.45 3.42 -2.34
CA TYR A 56 1.71 3.96 -2.85
C TYR A 56 1.52 4.85 -4.07
N ASP A 57 0.58 4.52 -4.97
CA ASP A 57 0.24 5.35 -6.11
C ASP A 57 -0.28 6.74 -5.68
N ASP A 58 -1.22 6.78 -4.73
CA ASP A 58 -1.71 8.03 -4.15
C ASP A 58 -0.59 8.77 -3.40
N TYR A 59 0.29 8.05 -2.68
CA TYR A 59 1.43 8.67 -2.00
C TYR A 59 2.44 9.30 -2.98
N PHE A 60 2.80 8.64 -4.08
CA PHE A 60 3.72 9.22 -5.06
C PHE A 60 3.11 10.45 -5.75
N LYS A 61 1.81 10.40 -6.05
CA LYS A 61 1.06 11.57 -6.55
C LYS A 61 1.04 12.70 -5.51
N PHE A 62 0.83 12.38 -4.24
CA PHE A 62 0.90 13.35 -3.15
C PHE A 62 2.27 14.01 -3.05
N LYS A 63 3.36 13.24 -3.16
CA LYS A 63 4.71 13.82 -3.19
C LYS A 63 4.84 14.83 -4.32
N SER A 64 4.38 14.49 -5.53
CA SER A 64 4.38 15.41 -6.68
C SER A 64 3.52 16.66 -6.44
N GLU A 65 2.28 16.50 -5.95
CA GLU A 65 1.39 17.62 -5.60
C GLU A 65 2.04 18.57 -4.59
N SER A 66 2.69 18.02 -3.57
CA SER A 66 3.28 18.79 -2.49
C SER A 66 4.52 19.60 -2.89
N LEU A 67 5.17 19.25 -4.01
CA LEU A 67 6.29 19.99 -4.58
C LEU A 67 5.86 21.19 -5.43
N THR A 68 4.59 21.25 -5.87
CA THR A 68 4.13 22.35 -6.70
C THR A 68 3.96 23.64 -5.89
N ASN A 69 4.55 24.74 -6.38
CA ASN A 69 4.39 26.07 -5.78
C ASN A 69 2.96 26.56 -6.07
N GLY A 70 2.07 26.49 -5.08
CA GLY A 70 0.68 26.95 -5.18
C GLY A 70 -0.25 26.29 -4.17
N SER A 71 -1.56 26.49 -4.36
CA SER A 71 -2.62 25.79 -3.59
C SER A 71 -2.67 24.31 -3.99
N ALA A 72 -1.70 23.52 -3.54
CA ALA A 72 -1.75 22.07 -3.68
C ALA A 72 -3.04 21.55 -3.02
N THR A 73 -3.85 20.80 -3.78
CA THR A 73 -5.13 20.27 -3.25
C THR A 73 -4.92 19.12 -2.27
N CYS A 74 -3.77 18.46 -2.34
CA CYS A 74 -3.34 17.38 -1.44
C CYS A 74 -4.36 16.22 -1.36
N LYS A 75 -5.18 16.08 -2.41
CA LYS A 75 -6.27 15.11 -2.48
C LYS A 75 -5.74 13.70 -2.42
N ASN A 76 -4.63 13.43 -3.11
CA ASN A 76 -4.01 12.11 -3.07
C ASN A 76 -3.36 11.83 -1.70
N GLY A 77 -2.89 12.87 -1.01
CA GLY A 77 -2.48 12.76 0.39
C GLY A 77 -3.64 12.31 1.28
N THR A 78 -4.81 12.94 1.13
CA THR A 78 -6.00 12.57 1.92
C THR A 78 -6.40 11.11 1.66
N LYS A 79 -6.42 10.69 0.38
CA LYS A 79 -6.75 9.30 0.02
C LYS A 79 -5.79 8.29 0.62
N CYS A 80 -4.47 8.51 0.53
CA CYS A 80 -3.52 7.54 1.07
C CYS A 80 -3.62 7.46 2.60
N VAL A 81 -3.82 8.59 3.29
CA VAL A 81 -4.07 8.61 4.74
C VAL A 81 -5.33 7.83 5.12
N ASP A 82 -6.44 8.06 4.41
CA ASP A 82 -7.71 7.38 4.68
C ASP A 82 -7.62 5.88 4.39
N LEU A 83 -6.93 5.51 3.32
CA LEU A 83 -6.71 4.12 2.96
C LEU A 83 -5.84 3.42 4.00
N TYR A 84 -4.77 4.05 4.47
CA TYR A 84 -3.96 3.55 5.59
C TYR A 84 -4.80 3.32 6.85
N LYS A 85 -5.59 4.33 7.26
CA LYS A 85 -6.42 4.26 8.48
C LYS A 85 -7.39 3.09 8.48
N LYS A 86 -7.96 2.74 7.33
CA LYS A 86 -8.87 1.58 7.18
C LYS A 86 -8.18 0.25 7.49
N GLN A 87 -6.87 0.16 7.32
CA GLN A 87 -6.11 -1.07 7.56
C GLN A 87 -5.55 -1.18 8.99
N VAL A 88 -5.61 -0.09 9.76
CA VAL A 88 -5.01 -0.03 11.10
C VAL A 88 -5.63 -1.09 12.03
N ASP A 89 -6.95 -1.22 12.05
CA ASP A 89 -7.61 -2.15 12.96
C ASP A 89 -7.35 -3.62 12.58
N TYR A 90 -7.30 -3.93 11.29
CA TYR A 90 -6.84 -5.24 10.81
C TYR A 90 -5.42 -5.53 11.31
N CYS A 91 -4.51 -4.57 11.16
CA CYS A 91 -3.11 -4.77 11.50
C CYS A 91 -2.78 -4.67 12.99
N LYS A 92 -3.66 -4.10 13.83
CA LYS A 92 -3.54 -4.21 15.29
C LYS A 92 -3.67 -5.66 15.76
N ILE A 93 -4.54 -6.42 15.10
CA ILE A 93 -4.81 -7.82 15.43
C ILE A 93 -3.80 -8.73 14.71
N ASN A 94 -3.48 -8.42 13.45
CA ASN A 94 -2.65 -9.24 12.56
C ASN A 94 -1.26 -8.62 12.35
N TYR A 95 -0.62 -8.09 13.38
CA TYR A 95 0.61 -7.30 13.25
C TYR A 95 1.80 -8.08 12.63
N ASN A 96 1.80 -9.40 12.73
CA ASN A 96 2.80 -10.29 12.11
C ASN A 96 2.52 -10.60 10.62
N ASP A 97 1.42 -10.12 10.05
CA ASP A 97 1.11 -10.28 8.62
C ASP A 97 2.07 -9.42 7.78
N ASP A 98 2.65 -10.00 6.71
CA ASP A 98 3.57 -9.31 5.81
C ASP A 98 2.98 -8.03 5.21
N PHE A 99 1.66 -8.00 4.96
CA PHE A 99 0.95 -6.80 4.53
C PHE A 99 1.05 -5.69 5.58
N CYS A 100 0.92 -6.03 6.86
CA CYS A 100 1.02 -5.08 7.96
C CYS A 100 2.44 -4.59 8.17
N ALA A 101 3.45 -5.43 7.95
CA ALA A 101 4.85 -5.00 7.92
C ALA A 101 5.09 -3.93 6.85
N LYS A 102 4.51 -4.09 5.65
CA LYS A 102 4.58 -3.07 4.58
C LYS A 102 3.86 -1.78 4.94
N LEU A 103 2.74 -1.83 5.65
CA LEU A 103 2.07 -0.62 6.15
C LEU A 103 2.89 0.10 7.22
N ILE A 104 3.58 -0.63 8.10
CA ILE A 104 4.51 -0.04 9.07
C ILE A 104 5.64 0.71 8.36
N ASP A 105 6.21 0.13 7.31
CA ASP A 105 7.25 0.79 6.52
C ASP A 105 6.71 2.01 5.76
N PHE A 106 5.51 1.92 5.17
CA PHE A 106 4.83 3.04 4.56
C PHE A 106 4.67 4.22 5.54
N LYS A 107 4.27 3.96 6.80
CA LYS A 107 4.13 5.00 7.82
C LYS A 107 5.45 5.76 8.02
N LYS A 108 6.57 5.04 8.12
CA LYS A 108 7.90 5.68 8.27
C LYS A 108 8.21 6.57 7.07
N GLU A 109 7.95 6.10 5.85
CA GLU A 109 8.19 6.88 4.63
C GLU A 109 7.33 8.14 4.57
N TYR A 110 6.04 7.99 4.88
CA TYR A 110 5.08 9.10 4.90
C TYR A 110 5.52 10.16 5.91
N GLU A 111 5.80 9.78 7.15
CA GLU A 111 6.16 10.72 8.21
C GLU A 111 7.48 11.44 7.91
N LYS A 112 8.46 10.73 7.33
CA LYS A 112 9.69 11.35 6.84
C LYS A 112 9.44 12.37 5.72
N HIS A 113 8.49 12.11 4.83
CA HIS A 113 8.08 13.09 3.81
C HIS A 113 7.42 14.32 4.47
N MET A 114 6.62 14.11 5.52
CA MET A 114 5.96 15.19 6.27
C MET A 114 6.93 16.12 7.01
N GLU A 115 8.13 15.65 7.41
CA GLU A 115 9.13 16.47 8.09
C GLU A 115 9.57 17.70 7.28
N ASN A 116 9.69 17.54 5.96
CA ASN A 116 10.19 18.57 5.05
C ASN A 116 9.07 19.24 4.24
N LEU A 117 7.81 18.92 4.57
CA LEU A 117 6.66 19.38 3.81
C LEU A 117 6.26 20.81 4.19
N THR A 118 6.34 21.72 3.23
CA THR A 118 5.95 23.13 3.41
C THR A 118 4.56 23.45 2.86
N ASN A 119 4.11 22.72 1.84
CA ASN A 119 2.74 22.77 1.31
C ASN A 119 1.87 21.69 1.97
N CYS A 120 0.54 21.72 1.74
CA CYS A 120 -0.37 20.71 2.33
C CYS A 120 -0.44 20.69 3.87
N GLY A 121 -0.34 21.85 4.53
CA GLY A 121 -0.26 21.95 5.99
C GLY A 121 -1.42 21.33 6.79
N ASN A 122 -2.56 21.07 6.16
CA ASN A 122 -3.70 20.40 6.79
C ASN A 122 -3.56 18.87 6.86
N MET A 123 -2.55 18.29 6.21
CA MET A 123 -2.30 16.86 6.24
C MET A 123 -1.75 16.44 7.61
N PRO A 124 -2.23 15.31 8.18
CA PRO A 124 -1.71 14.82 9.46
C PRO A 124 -0.23 14.48 9.34
N ARG A 125 0.60 15.02 10.22
CA ARG A 125 2.05 14.73 10.22
C ARG A 125 2.37 13.31 10.67
N TYR A 126 1.50 12.72 11.49
CA TYR A 126 1.67 11.39 12.03
C TYR A 126 0.48 10.51 11.70
N LEU A 127 0.74 9.27 11.27
CA LEU A 127 -0.29 8.25 11.07
C LEU A 127 -0.52 7.45 12.35
N PRO A 128 -1.72 6.84 12.54
CA PRO A 128 -1.94 5.94 13.66
C PRO A 128 -0.92 4.80 13.70
N THR A 129 -0.51 4.38 14.89
CA THR A 129 0.45 3.28 15.04
C THR A 129 -0.21 1.93 14.76
N ILE A 130 0.47 1.10 13.98
CA ILE A 130 0.18 -0.32 13.80
C ILE A 130 1.13 -1.10 14.72
N GLY A 131 0.56 -1.87 15.65
CA GLY A 131 1.30 -2.66 16.63
C GLY A 131 0.54 -2.75 17.96
N ILE A 132 0.88 -3.76 18.75
CA ILE A 132 0.39 -3.86 20.13
C ILE A 132 0.98 -2.67 20.89
N TYR A 133 0.14 -1.85 21.51
CA TYR A 133 0.62 -0.95 22.56
C TYR A 133 1.42 -1.82 23.53
N SER A 134 2.71 -1.54 23.70
CA SER A 134 3.38 -1.95 24.92
C SER A 134 2.48 -1.46 26.06
N ILE A 135 1.79 -2.39 26.74
CA ILE A 135 1.19 -2.09 28.02
C ILE A 135 2.36 -1.64 28.91
N GLY A 136 2.32 -0.39 29.34
CA GLY A 136 3.45 0.32 29.94
C GLY A 136 4.02 1.29 28.91
N ILE A 137 3.63 2.55 28.89
CA ILE A 137 3.85 3.48 29.99
C ILE A 137 2.66 4.45 30.12
N MET A 138 1.93 4.31 31.21
CA MET A 138 1.13 5.39 31.80
C MET A 138 2.09 6.13 32.73
N ASP A 139 2.92 7.02 32.18
CA ASP A 139 3.73 7.92 33.01
C ASP A 139 2.84 9.12 33.38
N THR A 140 2.24 8.99 34.56
CA THR A 140 1.96 10.10 35.47
C THR A 140 2.81 9.84 36.71
N PRO A 141 3.48 10.86 37.27
CA PRO A 141 2.78 11.98 37.92
C PRO A 141 2.87 13.29 37.14
#